data_AF-A0A951KJ83-F1
#
_entry.id   AF-A0A951KJ83-F1
#
_cell.length_a   1.000
_cell.length_b   1.000
_cell.length_c   1.000
_cell.angle_alpha   90.00
_cell.angle_beta   90.00
_cell.angle_gamma   90.00
#
_symmetry.space_group_name_H-M   'P 1'
#
loop_
_entity.id
_entity.type
_entity.pdbx_description
1 polymer ?
#
loop_
_entity_poly.entity_id
_entity_poly.type
_entity_poly.pdbx_seq_one_letter_code
_entity_poly.pdbx_strand_id
1 'polypeptide(L)'
;MAETNTTSSQWSAILDKLVWAFVIPLIVGIIQVILEYAVVQPASKSMARTSLTINAVLIVSLILCSISTLSIWIKRKRHVRERFALFATMTVALIMMVTIVSTYSGMFPWLLAQPLSQWYSGTEILSPVAETIHYVFLWTIVFVGISWLRTKYIDWTDHGGRESFQEHERKEHSQRPNMLVDAYAELARILNRLEPFSFYVDVDSASENALPSGVIESLAWKDQARDLVSLSSPSYTFSERTDWHDARGCWIGTNIHSNGLVLINPIQYMPHESEVDEVINYGGSIAAARNTILDEVFLALKALQGSPNLAREYSPIRVHIYTEQSLLERIVNFADYRDYINRRIMEVKLPESHLTIEDVYVRPYGQVLGSTNQDCDIENYLRAWLEEHSRQHVALLGTYGQGKSTTALMLTYKLLNEHPTLPPRVPLLIELRGRNVLNLEPEAILGQWAARYGLNGKALMRLHEAGRLLLIFEGFDEMAQLSNLEMRRSYFKALWEFARY
;
A
#
# COMPACT_ATOMS: atom_id res chain seq x y z
N MET A 1 6.84 -3.18 19.02
CA MET A 1 7.54 -4.19 18.18
C MET A 1 8.81 -3.59 17.58
N ALA A 2 9.84 -3.28 18.39
CA ALA A 2 11.03 -2.54 17.92
C ALA A 2 12.38 -3.21 18.27
N GLU A 3 12.40 -4.47 18.74
CA GLU A 3 13.63 -5.10 19.24
C GLU A 3 14.20 -6.24 18.37
N THR A 4 13.64 -6.55 17.20
CA THR A 4 14.11 -7.70 16.40
C THR A 4 15.12 -7.36 15.28
N ASN A 5 15.36 -6.08 14.97
CA ASN A 5 16.17 -5.69 13.80
C ASN A 5 17.70 -5.67 14.03
N THR A 6 18.19 -5.75 15.27
CA THR A 6 19.64 -5.69 15.55
C THR A 6 20.35 -7.03 15.32
N THR A 7 19.62 -8.15 15.38
CA THR A 7 20.23 -9.48 15.21
C THR A 7 20.48 -9.86 13.75
N SER A 8 19.70 -9.36 12.78
CA SER A 8 19.86 -9.73 11.36
C SER A 8 21.17 -9.20 10.75
N SER A 9 21.59 -8.00 11.17
CA SER A 9 22.83 -7.33 10.75
C SER A 9 24.11 -8.05 11.23
N GLN A 10 24.10 -8.59 12.45
CA GLN A 10 25.25 -9.35 12.95
C GLN A 10 25.45 -10.69 12.21
N TRP A 11 24.36 -11.36 11.82
CA TRP A 11 24.45 -12.63 11.10
C TRP A 11 24.88 -12.48 9.65
N SER A 12 24.50 -11.41 8.94
CA SER A 12 25.00 -11.14 7.58
C SER A 12 26.50 -10.85 7.60
N ALA A 13 26.99 -10.09 8.59
CA ALA A 13 28.41 -9.80 8.75
C ALA A 13 29.26 -11.05 9.07
N ILE A 14 28.73 -11.99 9.86
CA ILE A 14 29.40 -13.27 10.14
C ILE A 14 29.40 -14.17 8.90
N LEU A 15 28.33 -14.18 8.11
CA LEU A 15 28.23 -14.99 6.90
C LEU A 15 29.05 -14.45 5.73
N ASP A 16 29.14 -13.13 5.55
CA ASP A 16 30.07 -12.53 4.58
C ASP A 16 31.51 -12.86 4.93
N LYS A 17 31.86 -12.83 6.23
CA LYS A 17 33.17 -13.29 6.69
C LYS A 17 33.39 -14.77 6.39
N LEU A 18 32.37 -15.63 6.51
CA LEU A 18 32.48 -17.05 6.15
C LEU A 18 32.65 -17.23 4.64
N VAL A 19 31.85 -16.56 3.80
CA VAL A 19 31.97 -16.65 2.33
C VAL A 19 33.37 -16.27 1.87
N TRP A 20 33.91 -15.14 2.36
CA TRP A 20 35.28 -14.73 2.04
C TRP A 20 36.35 -15.64 2.66
N ALA A 21 36.11 -16.17 3.86
CA ALA A 21 36.98 -17.14 4.50
C ALA A 21 36.97 -18.53 3.83
N PHE A 22 36.03 -18.84 2.93
CA PHE A 22 35.96 -20.14 2.24
C PHE A 22 36.28 -20.06 0.75
N VAL A 23 35.81 -19.02 0.06
CA VAL A 23 36.09 -18.84 -1.37
C VAL A 23 37.58 -18.62 -1.60
N ILE A 24 38.24 -17.85 -0.73
CA ILE A 24 39.68 -17.60 -0.86
C ILE A 24 40.50 -18.88 -0.64
N PRO A 25 40.34 -19.67 0.44
CA PRO A 25 41.09 -20.92 0.60
C PRO A 25 40.76 -21.98 -0.44
N LEU A 26 39.54 -22.04 -0.97
CA LEU A 26 39.20 -22.95 -2.06
C LEU A 26 39.94 -22.57 -3.35
N ILE A 27 39.94 -21.29 -3.72
CA ILE A 27 40.66 -20.78 -4.89
C ILE A 27 42.17 -20.94 -4.70
N VAL A 28 42.69 -20.61 -3.52
CA VAL A 28 44.12 -20.79 -3.17
C VAL A 28 44.49 -22.27 -3.20
N GLY A 29 43.64 -23.17 -2.69
CA GLY A 29 43.84 -24.62 -2.76
C GLY A 29 43.87 -25.14 -4.20
N ILE A 30 42.94 -24.68 -5.05
CA ILE A 30 42.91 -25.04 -6.48
C ILE A 30 44.16 -24.50 -7.19
N ILE A 31 44.55 -23.25 -6.93
CA ILE A 31 45.76 -22.64 -7.52
C ILE A 31 47.03 -23.34 -7.05
N GLN A 32 47.13 -23.67 -5.76
CA GLN A 32 48.27 -24.39 -5.19
C GLN A 32 48.38 -25.80 -5.78
N VAL A 33 47.26 -26.49 -6.02
CA VAL A 33 47.23 -27.78 -6.69
C VAL A 33 47.64 -27.67 -8.17
N ILE A 34 47.18 -26.65 -8.89
CA ILE A 34 47.62 -26.39 -10.28
C ILE A 34 49.12 -26.10 -10.32
N LEU A 35 49.65 -25.34 -9.36
CA LEU A 35 51.07 -25.05 -9.23
C LEU A 35 51.89 -26.29 -8.85
N GLU A 36 51.46 -27.10 -7.89
CA GLU A 36 52.16 -28.35 -7.54
C GLU A 36 52.16 -29.35 -8.71
N TYR A 37 51.05 -29.44 -9.45
CA TYR A 37 50.93 -30.31 -10.62
C TYR A 37 51.79 -29.82 -11.80
N ALA A 38 51.92 -28.51 -11.98
CA ALA A 38 52.72 -27.91 -13.04
C ALA A 38 54.24 -27.91 -12.74
N VAL A 39 54.63 -27.88 -11.45
CA VAL A 39 56.03 -27.64 -11.05
C VAL A 39 56.76 -28.92 -10.59
N VAL A 40 56.06 -29.97 -10.14
CA VAL A 40 56.73 -31.14 -9.51
C VAL A 40 56.29 -32.48 -10.13
N GLN A 41 57.19 -33.09 -10.92
CA GLN A 41 57.24 -34.56 -11.06
C GLN A 41 58.38 -35.12 -10.19
N PRO A 42 58.15 -36.23 -9.45
CA PRO A 42 58.24 -37.58 -10.03
C PRO A 42 57.00 -38.49 -9.79
N ALA A 43 56.87 -39.48 -10.68
CA ALA A 43 55.63 -39.95 -11.30
C ALA A 43 54.85 -41.11 -10.64
N SER A 44 54.80 -41.28 -9.32
CA SER A 44 53.80 -42.21 -8.73
C SER A 44 53.48 -41.96 -7.26
N LYS A 45 54.49 -41.70 -6.42
CA LYS A 45 54.28 -41.44 -4.99
C LYS A 45 53.67 -40.07 -4.70
N SER A 46 53.87 -39.08 -5.57
CA SER A 46 53.22 -37.77 -5.40
C SER A 46 51.73 -37.83 -5.76
N MET A 47 51.35 -38.60 -6.77
CA MET A 47 49.96 -38.65 -7.27
C MET A 47 48.96 -39.18 -6.25
N ALA A 48 49.34 -40.20 -5.47
CA ALA A 48 48.46 -40.73 -4.42
C ALA A 48 48.27 -39.72 -3.28
N ARG A 49 49.33 -38.99 -2.89
CA ARG A 49 49.28 -37.96 -1.85
C ARG A 49 48.49 -36.73 -2.29
N THR A 50 48.70 -36.24 -3.50
CA THR A 50 47.96 -35.10 -4.05
C THR A 50 46.49 -35.44 -4.24
N SER A 51 46.17 -36.64 -4.72
CA SER A 51 44.78 -37.02 -4.85
C SER A 51 44.11 -37.23 -3.49
N LEU A 52 44.84 -37.70 -2.47
CA LEU A 52 44.33 -37.82 -1.10
C LEU A 52 44.02 -36.44 -0.50
N THR A 53 44.92 -35.47 -0.66
CA THR A 53 44.70 -34.10 -0.15
C THR A 53 43.55 -33.42 -0.88
N ILE A 54 43.46 -33.56 -2.21
CA ILE A 54 42.34 -33.02 -3.00
C ILE A 54 41.01 -33.62 -2.55
N ASN A 55 40.92 -34.94 -2.42
CA ASN A 55 39.70 -35.61 -1.97
C ASN A 55 39.31 -35.17 -0.55
N ALA A 56 40.28 -35.06 0.37
CA ALA A 56 40.02 -34.60 1.73
C ALA A 56 39.46 -33.17 1.76
N VAL A 57 40.06 -32.25 1.01
CA VAL A 57 39.57 -30.85 0.90
C VAL A 57 38.18 -30.80 0.30
N LEU A 58 37.95 -31.50 -0.82
CA LEU A 58 36.64 -31.52 -1.48
C LEU A 58 35.54 -32.10 -0.59
N ILE A 59 35.84 -33.13 0.20
CA ILE A 59 34.88 -33.73 1.13
C ILE A 59 34.56 -32.79 2.29
N VAL A 60 35.57 -32.11 2.86
CA VAL A 60 35.32 -31.12 3.91
C VAL A 60 34.46 -29.97 3.36
N SER A 61 34.77 -29.46 2.17
CA SER A 61 33.94 -28.45 1.49
C SER A 61 32.52 -28.95 1.23
N LEU A 62 32.38 -30.20 0.78
CA LEU A 62 31.08 -30.82 0.53
C LEU A 62 30.24 -30.92 1.81
N ILE A 63 30.85 -31.34 2.93
CA ILE A 63 30.17 -31.43 4.22
C ILE A 63 29.68 -30.05 4.67
N LEU A 64 30.53 -29.02 4.59
CA LEU A 64 30.16 -27.65 4.97
C LEU A 64 29.04 -27.07 4.10
N CYS A 65 29.10 -27.26 2.78
CA CYS A 65 28.04 -26.84 1.86
C CYS A 65 26.74 -27.62 2.10
N SER A 66 26.82 -28.92 2.41
CA SER A 66 25.65 -29.75 2.72
C SER A 66 24.98 -29.31 4.02
N ILE A 67 25.76 -29.03 5.08
CA ILE A 67 25.27 -28.48 6.35
C ILE A 67 24.60 -27.12 6.13
N SER A 68 25.21 -26.26 5.31
CA SER A 68 24.66 -24.93 5.00
C SER A 68 23.33 -25.04 4.25
N THR A 69 23.26 -25.91 3.24
CA THR A 69 22.03 -26.21 2.48
C THR A 69 20.93 -26.74 3.39
N LEU A 70 21.26 -27.69 4.28
CA LEU A 70 20.33 -28.27 5.24
C LEU A 70 19.86 -27.24 6.28
N SER A 71 20.76 -26.39 6.78
CA SER A 71 20.43 -25.30 7.70
C SER A 71 19.46 -24.30 7.07
N ILE A 72 19.69 -23.92 5.80
CA ILE A 72 18.79 -23.04 5.04
C ILE A 72 17.42 -23.69 4.87
N TRP A 73 17.38 -24.99 4.55
CA TRP A 73 16.14 -25.75 4.43
C TRP A 73 15.34 -25.84 5.74
N ILE A 74 16.02 -26.14 6.86
CA ILE A 74 15.39 -26.19 8.20
C ILE A 74 14.87 -24.79 8.58
N LYS A 75 15.62 -23.73 8.26
CA LYS A 75 15.26 -22.34 8.52
C LYS A 75 14.58 -21.67 7.31
N ARG A 76 13.87 -22.42 6.47
CA ARG A 76 13.24 -21.90 5.23
C ARG A 76 12.30 -20.72 5.43
N LYS A 77 11.70 -20.56 6.62
CA LYS A 77 10.89 -19.39 6.98
C LYS A 77 11.67 -18.08 7.08
N ARG A 78 13.01 -18.12 7.14
CA ARG A 78 13.88 -16.93 7.25
C ARG A 78 14.70 -16.65 5.99
N HIS A 79 14.71 -17.58 5.04
CA HIS A 79 15.53 -17.50 3.84
C HIS A 79 14.64 -17.52 2.59
N VAL A 80 15.15 -16.95 1.50
CA VAL A 80 14.51 -16.97 0.17
C VAL A 80 15.01 -18.17 -0.64
N ARG A 81 14.22 -18.58 -1.65
CA ARG A 81 14.49 -19.74 -2.48
C ARG A 81 15.83 -19.66 -3.21
N GLU A 82 16.20 -18.48 -3.69
CA GLU A 82 17.42 -18.21 -4.45
C GLU A 82 18.68 -18.52 -3.64
N ARG A 83 18.62 -18.24 -2.33
CA ARG A 83 19.70 -18.58 -1.42
C ARG A 83 19.85 -20.08 -1.23
N PHE A 84 18.73 -20.81 -1.16
CA PHE A 84 18.78 -22.28 -1.18
C PHE A 84 19.34 -22.80 -2.50
N ALA A 85 18.92 -22.22 -3.63
CA ALA A 85 19.38 -22.58 -4.96
C ALA A 85 20.91 -22.45 -5.12
N LEU A 86 21.50 -21.37 -4.60
CA LEU A 86 22.95 -21.17 -4.60
C LEU A 86 23.69 -22.30 -3.88
N PHE A 87 23.36 -22.56 -2.62
CA PHE A 87 24.06 -23.57 -1.83
C PHE A 87 23.77 -25.00 -2.32
N ALA A 88 22.56 -25.28 -2.81
CA ALA A 88 22.23 -26.54 -3.45
C ALA A 88 23.06 -26.76 -4.72
N THR A 89 23.19 -25.74 -5.57
CA THR A 89 24.00 -25.81 -6.80
C THR A 89 25.49 -26.01 -6.49
N MET A 90 26.04 -25.31 -5.49
CA MET A 90 27.41 -25.53 -5.03
C MET A 90 27.61 -26.95 -4.50
N THR A 91 26.64 -27.48 -3.75
CA THR A 91 26.68 -28.85 -3.23
C THR A 91 26.70 -29.87 -4.38
N VAL A 92 25.84 -29.69 -5.40
CA VAL A 92 25.84 -30.55 -6.60
C VAL A 92 27.18 -30.47 -7.34
N ALA A 93 27.74 -29.27 -7.53
CA ALA A 93 29.05 -29.09 -8.17
C ALA A 93 30.17 -29.83 -7.41
N LEU A 94 30.18 -29.74 -6.08
CA LEU A 94 31.14 -30.45 -5.23
C LEU A 94 30.96 -31.97 -5.27
N ILE A 95 29.72 -32.47 -5.26
CA ILE A 95 29.44 -33.91 -5.43
C ILE A 95 30.02 -34.40 -6.78
N MET A 96 29.81 -33.64 -7.85
CA MET A 96 30.34 -33.97 -9.18
C MET A 96 31.87 -33.96 -9.19
N MET A 97 32.52 -32.96 -8.59
CA MET A 97 33.98 -32.90 -8.47
C MET A 97 34.55 -34.07 -7.66
N VAL A 98 33.98 -34.37 -6.48
CA VAL A 98 34.37 -35.53 -5.67
C VAL A 98 34.21 -36.81 -6.48
N THR A 99 33.14 -36.93 -7.26
CA THR A 99 32.89 -38.12 -8.08
C THR A 99 33.93 -38.29 -9.19
N ILE A 100 34.27 -37.21 -9.89
CA ILE A 100 35.28 -37.21 -10.94
C ILE A 100 36.66 -37.58 -10.35
N VAL A 101 37.06 -36.93 -9.25
CA VAL A 101 38.35 -37.20 -8.60
C VAL A 101 38.40 -38.63 -8.03
N SER A 102 37.33 -39.09 -7.37
CA SER A 102 37.25 -40.47 -6.86
C SER A 102 37.31 -41.49 -7.98
N THR A 103 36.67 -41.21 -9.12
CA THR A 103 36.67 -42.10 -10.28
C THR A 103 38.06 -42.22 -10.91
N TYR A 104 38.76 -41.09 -11.06
CA TYR A 104 40.10 -41.05 -11.64
C TYR A 104 41.17 -41.63 -10.72
N SER A 105 41.07 -41.38 -9.42
CA SER A 105 42.07 -41.80 -8.43
C SER A 105 41.86 -43.21 -7.87
N GLY A 106 40.65 -43.76 -8.02
CA GLY A 106 40.25 -45.01 -7.35
C GLY A 106 40.07 -44.88 -5.84
N MET A 107 40.21 -43.67 -5.28
CA MET A 107 40.05 -43.42 -3.85
C MET A 107 38.64 -42.89 -3.55
N PHE A 108 37.83 -43.69 -2.85
CA PHE A 108 36.46 -43.33 -2.49
C PHE A 108 36.36 -42.68 -1.11
N PRO A 109 35.40 -41.77 -0.88
CA PRO A 109 35.25 -41.05 0.38
C PRO A 109 35.20 -41.93 1.64
N TRP A 110 34.52 -43.08 1.57
CA TRP A 110 34.38 -43.99 2.70
C TRP A 110 35.62 -44.85 2.97
N LEU A 111 36.57 -44.92 2.04
CA LEU A 111 37.83 -45.64 2.20
C LEU A 111 38.97 -44.74 2.69
N LEU A 112 38.75 -43.42 2.83
CA LEU A 112 39.81 -42.47 3.14
C LEU A 112 40.45 -42.64 4.53
N ALA A 113 39.76 -43.28 5.47
CA ALA A 113 40.29 -43.49 6.81
C ALA A 113 41.62 -44.25 6.80
N GLN A 114 41.75 -45.26 5.92
CA GLN A 114 42.96 -46.07 5.83
C GLN A 114 44.15 -45.29 5.21
N PRO A 115 44.04 -44.66 4.02
CA PRO A 115 45.08 -43.80 3.47
C PRO A 115 45.45 -42.62 4.38
N LEU A 116 44.49 -42.01 5.08
CA LEU A 116 44.77 -40.93 6.04
C LEU A 116 45.56 -41.44 7.25
N SER A 117 45.20 -42.61 7.80
CA SER A 117 45.97 -43.25 8.87
C SER A 117 47.38 -43.60 8.41
N GLN A 118 47.54 -44.10 7.18
CA GLN A 118 48.84 -44.44 6.59
C GLN A 118 49.70 -43.21 6.33
N TRP A 119 49.07 -42.11 5.90
CA TRP A 119 49.72 -40.82 5.70
C TRP A 119 50.23 -40.25 7.04
N TYR A 120 49.42 -40.32 8.10
CA TYR A 120 49.80 -39.89 9.45
C TYR A 120 50.93 -40.74 10.05
N SER A 121 50.92 -42.06 9.83
CA SER A 121 51.97 -42.97 10.30
C SER A 121 53.24 -42.97 9.44
N GLY A 122 53.27 -42.21 8.34
CA GLY A 122 54.41 -42.15 7.41
C GLY A 122 54.61 -43.43 6.58
N THR A 123 53.67 -44.37 6.62
CA THR A 123 53.72 -45.62 5.83
C THR A 123 53.38 -45.38 4.36
N GLU A 124 53.79 -46.29 3.48
CA GLU A 124 53.44 -46.20 2.05
C GLU A 124 51.92 -46.31 1.87
N ILE A 125 51.34 -45.34 1.18
CA ILE A 125 49.90 -45.29 0.89
C ILE A 125 49.62 -46.36 -0.17
N LEU A 126 48.96 -47.44 0.24
CA LEU A 126 48.48 -48.45 -0.69
C LEU A 126 47.11 -48.02 -1.19
N SER A 127 47.01 -47.71 -2.49
CA SER A 127 45.71 -47.39 -3.10
C SER A 127 44.82 -48.64 -3.03
N PRO A 128 43.64 -48.57 -2.38
CA PRO A 128 42.72 -49.69 -2.39
C PRO A 128 42.31 -50.00 -3.83
N VAL A 129 42.24 -51.28 -4.18
CA VAL A 129 41.74 -51.69 -5.50
C VAL A 129 40.24 -51.41 -5.52
N ALA A 130 39.85 -50.50 -6.41
CA ALA A 130 38.46 -50.10 -6.58
C ALA A 130 37.64 -51.25 -7.15
N GLU A 131 36.82 -51.90 -6.32
CA GLU A 131 35.81 -52.83 -6.81
C GLU A 131 34.70 -52.10 -7.55
N THR A 132 34.13 -52.72 -8.60
CA THR A 132 33.02 -52.16 -9.41
C THR A 132 31.84 -51.69 -8.55
N ILE A 133 31.59 -52.36 -7.42
CA ILE A 133 30.52 -52.02 -6.48
C ILE A 133 30.65 -50.60 -5.92
N HIS A 134 31.87 -50.10 -5.71
CA HIS A 134 32.12 -48.75 -5.18
C HIS A 134 31.70 -47.66 -6.15
N TYR A 135 31.93 -47.86 -7.45
CA TYR A 135 31.49 -46.93 -8.49
C TYR A 135 29.96 -46.87 -8.59
N VAL A 136 29.31 -48.04 -8.59
CA VAL A 136 27.84 -48.13 -8.63
C VAL A 136 27.22 -47.43 -7.42
N PHE A 137 27.78 -47.68 -6.24
CA PHE A 137 27.34 -47.06 -5.00
C PHE A 137 27.52 -45.54 -5.02
N LEU A 138 28.67 -45.04 -5.49
CA LEU A 138 28.95 -43.59 -5.63
C LEU A 138 27.91 -42.91 -6.52
N TRP A 139 27.69 -43.45 -7.73
CA TRP A 139 26.73 -42.89 -8.68
C TRP A 139 25.29 -42.93 -8.16
N THR A 140 24.93 -43.97 -7.39
CA THR A 140 23.62 -44.05 -6.75
C THR A 140 23.44 -42.95 -5.70
N ILE A 141 24.45 -42.71 -4.85
CA ILE A 141 24.42 -41.62 -3.86
C ILE A 141 24.29 -40.26 -4.57
N VAL A 142 25.07 -40.03 -5.64
CA VAL A 142 25.00 -38.80 -6.43
C VAL A 142 23.60 -38.59 -7.00
N PHE A 143 23.03 -39.61 -7.63
CA PHE A 143 21.71 -39.54 -8.22
C PHE A 143 20.62 -39.24 -7.18
N VAL A 144 20.64 -39.95 -6.04
CA VAL A 144 19.69 -39.74 -4.95
C VAL A 144 19.84 -38.34 -4.35
N GLY A 145 21.07 -37.87 -4.14
CA GLY A 145 21.35 -36.54 -3.59
C GLY A 145 20.86 -35.41 -4.51
N ILE A 146 21.17 -35.49 -5.82
CA ILE A 146 20.72 -34.50 -6.81
C ILE A 146 19.19 -34.51 -6.92
N SER A 147 18.59 -35.70 -6.98
CA SER A 147 17.12 -35.85 -7.04
C SER A 147 16.45 -35.21 -5.82
N TRP A 148 16.96 -35.50 -4.62
CA TRP A 148 16.44 -34.92 -3.38
C TRP A 148 16.53 -33.39 -3.34
N LEU A 149 17.68 -32.82 -3.72
CA LEU A 149 17.87 -31.37 -3.78
C LEU A 149 16.91 -30.71 -4.77
N ARG A 150 16.71 -31.33 -5.94
CA ARG A 150 15.79 -30.84 -6.96
C ARG A 150 14.34 -30.85 -6.47
N THR A 151 13.88 -31.92 -5.84
CA THR A 151 12.53 -31.97 -5.26
C THR A 151 12.34 -30.88 -4.21
N LYS A 152 13.33 -30.70 -3.32
CA LYS A 152 13.25 -29.66 -2.29
C LYS A 152 13.25 -28.24 -2.88
N TYR A 153 13.99 -28.01 -3.95
CA TYR A 153 13.98 -26.73 -4.65
C TYR A 153 12.62 -26.42 -5.29
N ILE A 154 12.01 -27.41 -5.96
CA ILE A 154 10.70 -27.23 -6.62
C ILE A 154 9.60 -26.99 -5.59
N ASP A 155 9.57 -27.78 -4.51
CA ASP A 155 8.52 -27.71 -3.50
C ASP A 155 8.78 -26.65 -2.41
N TRP A 156 9.67 -25.68 -2.67
CA TRP A 156 10.11 -24.71 -1.67
C TRP A 156 8.95 -23.92 -1.06
N THR A 157 8.05 -23.42 -1.91
CA THR A 157 6.88 -22.63 -1.47
C THR A 157 5.81 -23.48 -0.80
N ASP A 158 5.59 -24.71 -1.29
CA ASP A 158 4.58 -25.62 -0.74
C ASP A 158 4.90 -26.04 0.69
N HIS A 159 6.18 -26.02 1.07
CA HIS A 159 6.62 -26.32 2.44
C HIS A 159 6.66 -25.07 3.34
N GLY A 160 6.21 -23.90 2.87
CA GLY A 160 6.22 -22.64 3.64
C GLY A 160 7.57 -21.94 3.66
N GLY A 161 8.37 -22.09 2.60
CA GLY A 161 9.49 -21.19 2.33
C GLY A 161 9.00 -19.80 1.93
N ARG A 162 9.80 -18.76 2.19
CA ARG A 162 9.45 -17.39 1.77
C ARG A 162 9.69 -17.20 0.28
N GLU A 163 8.78 -16.48 -0.35
CA GLU A 163 8.84 -16.06 -1.75
C GLU A 163 9.51 -14.68 -1.86
N SER A 164 10.36 -14.52 -2.87
CA SER A 164 10.94 -13.23 -3.24
C SER A 164 10.03 -12.49 -4.23
N PHE A 165 10.15 -11.17 -4.35
CA PHE A 165 9.40 -10.40 -5.34
C PHE A 165 9.67 -10.89 -6.78
N GLN A 166 10.92 -11.25 -7.09
CA GLN A 166 11.32 -11.77 -8.41
C GLN A 166 10.80 -13.19 -8.66
N GLU A 167 10.62 -14.00 -7.62
CA GLU A 167 9.99 -15.31 -7.74
C GLU A 167 8.49 -15.16 -8.05
N HIS A 168 7.82 -14.23 -7.34
CA HIS A 168 6.40 -13.95 -7.55
C HIS A 168 6.13 -13.44 -8.98
N GLU A 169 6.89 -12.45 -9.44
CA GLU A 169 6.80 -11.90 -10.81
C GLU A 169 7.03 -12.98 -11.89
N ARG A 170 7.95 -13.92 -11.64
CA ARG A 170 8.21 -15.04 -12.57
C ARG A 170 7.08 -16.06 -12.60
N LYS A 171 6.40 -16.30 -11.46
CA LYS A 171 5.19 -17.12 -11.43
C LYS A 171 4.04 -16.46 -12.16
N GLU A 172 3.85 -15.14 -12.02
CA GLU A 172 2.86 -14.38 -12.79
C GLU A 172 3.11 -14.52 -14.31
N HIS A 173 4.37 -14.48 -14.73
CA HIS A 173 4.76 -14.69 -16.14
C HIS A 173 4.84 -16.16 -16.57
N SER A 174 4.38 -17.12 -15.76
CA SER A 174 4.41 -18.56 -16.07
C SER A 174 5.79 -19.11 -16.43
N GLN A 175 6.86 -18.48 -15.94
CA GLN A 175 8.22 -18.94 -16.18
C GLN A 175 8.56 -20.11 -15.27
N ARG A 176 9.14 -21.17 -15.84
CA ARG A 176 9.53 -22.35 -15.05
C ARG A 176 10.70 -22.01 -14.12
N PRO A 177 10.66 -22.43 -12.85
CA PRO A 177 11.75 -22.19 -11.92
C PRO A 177 13.01 -22.93 -12.39
N ASN A 178 14.14 -22.22 -12.45
CA ASN A 178 15.43 -22.81 -12.84
C ASN A 178 16.47 -22.57 -11.74
N MET A 179 16.90 -23.65 -11.09
CA MET A 179 17.84 -23.62 -9.96
C MET A 179 19.17 -22.96 -10.32
N LEU A 180 19.67 -23.15 -11.54
CA LEU A 180 20.95 -22.56 -11.97
C LEU A 180 20.85 -21.05 -12.18
N VAL A 181 19.72 -20.58 -12.70
CA VAL A 181 19.46 -19.14 -12.90
C VAL A 181 19.33 -18.44 -11.56
N ASP A 182 18.58 -19.03 -10.62
CA ASP A 182 18.40 -18.49 -9.27
C ASP A 182 19.72 -18.51 -8.48
N ALA A 183 20.52 -19.56 -8.62
CA ALA A 183 21.85 -19.64 -8.02
C ALA A 183 22.80 -18.56 -8.57
N TYR A 184 22.81 -18.36 -9.89
CA TYR A 184 23.63 -17.34 -10.52
C TYR A 184 23.21 -15.93 -10.11
N ALA A 185 21.91 -15.64 -10.03
CA ALA A 185 21.38 -14.36 -9.59
C ALA A 185 21.82 -14.03 -8.14
N GLU A 186 21.71 -15.00 -7.22
CA GLU A 186 22.17 -14.81 -5.83
C GLU A 186 23.69 -14.67 -5.73
N LEU A 187 24.46 -15.42 -6.52
CA LEU A 187 25.93 -15.29 -6.56
C LEU A 187 26.35 -13.91 -7.07
N ALA A 188 25.76 -13.45 -8.18
CA ALA A 188 26.01 -12.13 -8.75
C ALA A 188 25.63 -11.03 -7.74
N ARG A 189 24.53 -11.20 -7.01
CA ARG A 189 24.10 -10.29 -5.93
C ARG A 189 25.15 -10.16 -4.83
N ILE A 190 25.69 -11.29 -4.34
CA ILE A 190 26.71 -11.32 -3.29
C ILE A 190 28.02 -10.69 -3.78
N LEU A 191 28.46 -11.02 -5.00
CA LEU A 191 29.69 -10.47 -5.59
C LEU A 191 29.60 -8.95 -5.81
N ASN A 192 28.44 -8.46 -6.26
CA ASN A 192 28.19 -7.05 -6.51
C ASN A 192 27.76 -6.27 -5.26
N ARG A 193 27.73 -6.90 -4.07
CA ARG A 193 27.30 -6.30 -2.79
C ARG A 193 25.93 -5.61 -2.85
N LEU A 194 25.02 -6.17 -3.65
CA LEU A 194 23.65 -5.66 -3.77
C LEU A 194 22.83 -6.04 -2.53
N GLU A 195 21.83 -5.23 -2.22
CA GLU A 195 20.94 -5.44 -1.08
C GLU A 195 20.25 -6.83 -1.14
N PRO A 196 19.91 -7.44 0.01
CA PRO A 196 19.19 -8.71 0.03
C PRO A 196 17.83 -8.61 -0.68
N PHE A 197 17.40 -9.70 -1.32
CA PHE A 197 16.07 -9.76 -1.93
C PHE A 197 14.98 -9.37 -0.91
N SER A 198 14.14 -8.42 -1.29
CA SER A 198 12.95 -8.05 -0.52
C SER A 198 11.96 -9.21 -0.51
N PHE A 199 11.46 -9.52 0.68
CA PHE A 199 10.40 -10.53 0.83
C PHE A 199 9.14 -10.03 0.13
N TYR A 200 8.52 -10.89 -0.67
CA TYR A 200 7.16 -10.65 -1.08
C TYR A 200 6.27 -10.85 0.17
N VAL A 201 5.65 -9.77 0.62
CA VAL A 201 4.62 -9.80 1.66
C VAL A 201 3.31 -9.74 0.91
N ASP A 202 2.58 -10.86 0.95
CA ASP A 202 1.19 -10.89 0.51
C ASP A 202 0.38 -9.94 1.40
N VAL A 203 0.07 -8.76 0.84
CA VAL A 203 -0.66 -7.68 1.50
C VAL A 203 -2.11 -8.10 1.83
N ASP A 204 -2.60 -9.18 1.22
CA ASP A 204 -3.94 -9.70 1.47
C ASP A 204 -4.04 -10.45 2.81
N SER A 205 -3.03 -11.22 3.22
CA SER A 205 -3.13 -12.04 4.45
C SER A 205 -3.07 -11.27 5.78
N ALA A 206 -2.50 -10.05 5.79
CA ALA A 206 -2.46 -9.20 6.99
C ALA A 206 -3.62 -8.18 7.04
N SER A 207 -4.31 -7.93 5.91
CA SER A 207 -5.34 -6.89 5.81
C SER A 207 -6.76 -7.40 5.52
N GLU A 208 -6.96 -8.70 5.28
CA GLU A 208 -8.29 -9.27 4.99
C GLU A 208 -9.31 -9.12 6.14
N ASN A 209 -8.89 -8.77 7.36
CA ASN A 209 -9.80 -8.60 8.51
C ASN A 209 -9.88 -7.17 9.07
N ALA A 210 -9.14 -6.21 8.54
CA ALA A 210 -9.26 -4.82 8.97
C ALA A 210 -10.10 -4.04 7.96
N LEU A 211 -11.42 -4.29 7.96
CA LEU A 211 -12.38 -3.23 7.62
C LEU A 211 -11.98 -1.99 8.44
N PRO A 212 -12.04 -0.77 7.88
CA PRO A 212 -11.58 0.42 8.57
C PRO A 212 -12.20 0.50 9.96
N SER A 213 -11.35 0.35 10.97
CA SER A 213 -11.73 0.33 12.36
C SER A 213 -12.05 1.75 12.80
N GLY A 214 -13.28 1.94 13.26
CA GLY A 214 -13.73 3.16 13.94
C GLY A 214 -14.33 4.20 12.99
N VAL A 215 -15.61 4.48 13.22
CA VAL A 215 -16.23 5.74 12.80
C VAL A 215 -15.42 6.86 13.42
N ILE A 216 -14.98 7.83 12.63
CA ILE A 216 -14.34 9.02 13.17
C ILE A 216 -15.44 9.81 13.88
N GLU A 217 -15.38 9.87 15.21
CA GLU A 217 -16.32 10.70 15.97
C GLU A 217 -16.18 12.15 15.51
N SER A 218 -17.32 12.74 15.11
CA SER A 218 -17.46 14.15 14.75
C SER A 218 -16.75 15.03 15.79
N LEU A 219 -15.92 15.96 15.31
CA LEU A 219 -15.22 16.93 16.15
C LEU A 219 -16.20 17.61 17.13
N ALA A 220 -15.70 18.00 18.30
CA ALA A 220 -16.51 18.77 19.24
C ALA A 220 -17.07 20.02 18.52
N TRP A 221 -18.37 20.32 18.71
CA TRP A 221 -19.07 21.39 17.97
C TRP A 221 -18.31 22.72 17.96
N LYS A 222 -17.58 23.03 19.05
CA LYS A 222 -16.73 24.22 19.13
C LYS A 222 -15.67 24.31 18.03
N ASP A 223 -15.03 23.19 17.70
CA ASP A 223 -13.94 23.12 16.72
C ASP A 223 -14.52 23.08 15.31
N GLN A 224 -15.63 22.37 15.14
CA GLN A 224 -16.38 22.32 13.89
C GLN A 224 -16.93 23.70 13.49
N ALA A 225 -17.54 24.44 14.42
CA ALA A 225 -18.08 25.78 14.18
C ALA A 225 -16.97 26.77 13.75
N ARG A 226 -15.83 26.75 14.43
CA ARG A 226 -14.65 27.55 14.05
C ARG A 226 -14.20 27.24 12.63
N ASP A 227 -14.05 25.95 12.32
CA ASP A 227 -13.60 25.50 11.02
C ASP A 227 -14.58 25.89 9.91
N LEU A 228 -15.88 25.74 10.12
CA LEU A 228 -16.92 26.11 9.16
C LEU A 228 -16.94 27.63 8.91
N VAL A 229 -16.85 28.46 9.95
CA VAL A 229 -16.78 29.92 9.79
C VAL A 229 -15.52 30.33 9.03
N SER A 230 -14.37 29.75 9.39
CA SER A 230 -13.08 30.03 8.73
C SER A 230 -13.11 29.62 7.25
N LEU A 231 -13.75 28.49 6.92
CA LEU A 231 -13.91 28.04 5.54
C LEU A 231 -14.90 28.91 4.76
N SER A 232 -15.96 29.39 5.41
CA SER A 232 -16.96 30.26 4.77
C SER A 232 -16.43 31.67 4.49
N SER A 233 -15.37 32.09 5.18
CA SER A 233 -14.77 33.42 5.07
C SER A 233 -13.28 33.34 5.37
N PRO A 234 -12.45 33.13 4.32
CA PRO A 234 -11.00 32.95 4.44
C PRO A 234 -10.26 34.15 5.05
N SER A 235 -10.92 35.31 5.15
CA SER A 235 -10.39 36.53 5.75
C SER A 235 -10.27 36.46 7.28
N TYR A 236 -10.86 35.44 7.93
CA TYR A 236 -10.78 35.28 9.37
C TYR A 236 -9.66 34.33 9.77
N THR A 237 -8.95 34.67 10.84
CA THR A 237 -7.82 33.91 11.36
C THR A 237 -8.06 33.56 12.83
N PHE A 238 -7.93 32.28 13.15
CA PHE A 238 -8.06 31.74 14.50
C PHE A 238 -6.92 30.76 14.78
N SER A 239 -6.28 30.92 15.94
CA SER A 239 -5.21 30.08 16.45
C SER A 239 -5.78 29.03 17.40
N GLU A 240 -5.64 27.76 17.04
CA GLU A 240 -6.23 26.63 17.76
C GLU A 240 -5.87 26.56 19.26
N ARG A 241 -4.68 27.04 19.64
CA ARG A 241 -4.17 26.93 21.03
C ARG A 241 -4.46 28.12 21.92
N THR A 242 -4.69 29.30 21.37
CA THR A 242 -4.70 30.56 22.14
C THR A 242 -6.01 31.31 22.06
N ASP A 243 -6.80 31.04 21.02
CA ASP A 243 -7.95 31.89 20.69
C ASP A 243 -9.26 31.34 21.26
N TRP A 244 -9.21 30.20 21.94
CA TRP A 244 -10.34 29.67 22.70
C TRP A 244 -10.38 30.24 24.11
N HIS A 245 -11.54 30.78 24.49
CA HIS A 245 -11.78 31.38 25.80
C HIS A 245 -12.78 30.54 26.60
N ASP A 246 -12.27 29.59 27.41
CA ASP A 246 -13.09 28.66 28.21
C ASP A 246 -14.13 29.36 29.10
N ALA A 247 -13.78 30.52 29.68
CA ALA A 247 -14.64 31.26 30.59
C ALA A 247 -15.97 31.72 29.96
N ARG A 248 -15.98 31.91 28.63
CA ARG A 248 -17.16 32.38 27.87
C ARG A 248 -17.53 31.46 26.71
N GLY A 249 -16.82 30.34 26.56
CA GLY A 249 -17.09 29.34 25.53
C GLY A 249 -17.01 29.89 24.10
N CYS A 250 -16.12 30.83 23.82
CA CYS A 250 -16.03 31.48 22.51
C CYS A 250 -14.62 31.46 21.91
N TRP A 251 -14.55 31.53 20.58
CA TRP A 251 -13.33 31.79 19.83
C TRP A 251 -13.18 33.28 19.55
N ILE A 252 -11.96 33.79 19.66
CA ILE A 252 -11.62 35.18 19.36
C ILE A 252 -10.48 35.22 18.35
N GLY A 253 -10.83 35.55 17.12
CA GLY A 253 -9.89 35.69 16.01
C GLY A 253 -9.78 37.13 15.53
N THR A 254 -9.10 37.27 14.40
CA THR A 254 -8.88 38.55 13.72
C THR A 254 -9.29 38.48 12.26
N ASN A 255 -9.91 39.56 11.77
CA ASN A 255 -10.13 39.75 10.35
C ASN A 255 -8.87 40.37 9.71
N ILE A 256 -8.31 39.71 8.70
CA ILE A 256 -7.07 40.13 8.03
C ILE A 256 -7.21 41.51 7.38
N HIS A 257 -8.41 41.87 6.88
CA HIS A 257 -8.60 43.10 6.12
C HIS A 257 -8.85 44.32 7.00
N SER A 258 -9.68 44.18 8.04
CA SER A 258 -10.02 45.29 8.94
C SER A 258 -9.11 45.37 10.17
N ASN A 259 -8.35 44.30 10.46
CA ASN A 259 -7.61 44.12 11.70
C ASN A 259 -8.50 44.19 12.97
N GLY A 260 -9.82 44.08 12.81
CA GLY A 260 -10.76 44.01 13.92
C GLY A 260 -10.93 42.59 14.44
N LEU A 261 -11.47 42.50 15.65
CA LEU A 261 -11.75 41.22 16.30
C LEU A 261 -13.02 40.61 15.75
N VAL A 262 -12.96 39.28 15.58
CA VAL A 262 -14.08 38.44 15.20
C VAL A 262 -14.31 37.42 16.30
N LEU A 263 -15.53 37.36 16.80
CA LEU A 263 -15.90 36.42 17.86
C LEU A 263 -16.80 35.32 17.28
N ILE A 264 -16.52 34.05 17.59
CA ILE A 264 -17.42 32.94 17.29
C ILE A 264 -17.88 32.32 18.61
N ASN A 265 -19.19 32.30 18.83
CA ASN A 265 -19.80 31.62 19.96
C ASN A 265 -20.54 30.35 19.48
N PRO A 266 -19.94 29.16 19.64
CA PRO A 266 -20.58 27.89 19.35
C PRO A 266 -21.62 27.54 20.42
N ILE A 267 -22.90 27.62 20.07
CA ILE A 267 -24.03 27.38 20.95
C ILE A 267 -24.89 26.22 20.44
N GLN A 268 -25.52 25.49 21.37
CA GLN A 268 -26.39 24.34 21.05
C GLN A 268 -27.87 24.68 21.04
N TYR A 269 -28.25 25.84 21.60
CA TYR A 269 -29.62 26.30 21.75
C TYR A 269 -29.74 27.76 21.30
N MET A 270 -30.97 28.21 21.05
CA MET A 270 -31.23 29.61 20.70
C MET A 270 -30.92 30.51 21.91
N PRO A 271 -29.98 31.45 21.80
CA PRO A 271 -29.56 32.24 22.94
C PRO A 271 -30.61 33.31 23.28
N HIS A 272 -30.73 33.64 24.56
CA HIS A 272 -31.53 34.79 24.98
C HIS A 272 -30.79 36.11 24.67
N GLU A 273 -31.52 37.22 24.47
CA GLU A 273 -30.91 38.52 24.17
C GLU A 273 -29.86 38.95 25.21
N SER A 274 -30.08 38.62 26.49
CA SER A 274 -29.11 38.88 27.56
C SER A 274 -27.79 38.12 27.39
N GLU A 275 -27.83 36.88 26.91
CA GLU A 275 -26.62 36.09 26.66
C GLU A 275 -25.83 36.66 25.46
N VAL A 276 -26.54 37.14 24.44
CA VAL A 276 -25.92 37.82 23.29
C VAL A 276 -25.24 39.11 23.75
N ASP A 277 -25.91 39.92 24.57
CA ASP A 277 -25.34 41.14 25.15
C ASP A 277 -24.08 40.85 25.97
N GLU A 278 -24.07 39.79 26.78
CA GLU A 278 -22.90 39.39 27.56
C GLU A 278 -21.70 39.02 26.68
N VAL A 279 -21.94 38.29 25.59
CA VAL A 279 -20.90 37.87 24.64
C VAL A 279 -20.33 39.07 23.90
N ILE A 280 -21.19 40.00 23.47
CA ILE A 280 -20.78 41.25 22.82
C ILE A 280 -19.94 42.11 23.77
N ASN A 281 -20.41 42.30 25.02
CA ASN A 281 -19.71 43.07 26.03
C ASN A 281 -18.34 42.46 26.35
N TYR A 282 -18.25 41.13 26.41
CA TYR A 282 -16.99 40.42 26.59
C TYR A 282 -16.03 40.65 25.42
N GLY A 283 -16.50 40.47 24.18
CA GLY A 283 -15.71 40.76 22.98
C GLY A 283 -15.22 42.22 22.93
N GLY A 284 -16.09 43.16 23.31
CA GLY A 284 -15.76 44.58 23.40
C GLY A 284 -14.70 44.88 24.46
N SER A 285 -14.75 44.22 25.62
CA SER A 285 -13.72 44.37 26.66
C SER A 285 -12.34 43.89 26.19
N ILE A 286 -12.29 42.82 25.40
CA ILE A 286 -11.06 42.28 24.82
C ILE A 286 -10.56 43.18 23.68
N ALA A 287 -11.46 43.70 22.86
CA ALA A 287 -11.14 44.67 21.82
C ALA A 287 -10.49 45.92 22.43
N ALA A 288 -11.07 46.46 23.51
CA ALA A 288 -10.51 47.58 24.24
C ALA A 288 -9.13 47.26 24.83
N ALA A 289 -8.95 46.07 25.41
CA ALA A 289 -7.66 45.63 25.95
C ALA A 289 -6.57 45.47 24.87
N ARG A 290 -6.96 45.10 23.65
CA ARG A 290 -6.06 44.94 22.49
C ARG A 290 -5.91 46.22 21.66
N ASN A 291 -6.57 47.31 22.03
CA ASN A 291 -6.64 48.56 21.27
C ASN A 291 -7.15 48.34 19.82
N THR A 292 -8.15 47.48 19.67
CA THR A 292 -8.82 47.13 18.40
C THR A 292 -10.33 47.35 18.52
N ILE A 293 -11.06 47.23 17.41
CA ILE A 293 -12.52 47.24 17.40
C ILE A 293 -13.08 45.82 17.32
N LEU A 294 -14.26 45.60 17.87
CA LEU A 294 -15.04 44.39 17.66
C LEU A 294 -15.88 44.58 16.39
N ASP A 295 -15.55 43.87 15.32
CA ASP A 295 -16.21 44.04 14.03
C ASP A 295 -17.45 43.15 13.90
N GLU A 296 -17.28 41.87 14.20
CA GLU A 296 -18.26 40.84 13.88
C GLU A 296 -18.36 39.79 14.99
N VAL A 297 -19.60 39.34 15.22
CA VAL A 297 -19.92 38.27 16.17
C VAL A 297 -20.75 37.21 15.46
N PHE A 298 -20.26 35.98 15.47
CA PHE A 298 -20.93 34.81 14.91
C PHE A 298 -21.51 33.95 16.02
N LEU A 299 -22.83 33.79 16.03
CA LEU A 299 -23.55 32.85 16.86
C LEU A 299 -23.79 31.58 16.02
N ALA A 300 -22.95 30.56 16.25
CA ALA A 300 -22.97 29.32 15.49
C ALA A 300 -23.83 28.27 16.23
N LEU A 301 -25.04 28.02 15.73
CA LEU A 301 -26.02 27.10 16.27
C LEU A 301 -25.85 25.69 15.70
N LYS A 302 -25.79 24.66 16.55
CA LYS A 302 -25.71 23.27 16.06
C LYS A 302 -26.99 22.82 15.34
N ALA A 303 -28.16 23.08 15.92
CA ALA A 303 -29.44 22.77 15.29
C ALA A 303 -30.50 23.83 15.65
N LEU A 304 -31.37 24.16 14.69
CA LEU A 304 -32.45 25.12 14.87
C LEU A 304 -33.68 24.42 15.48
N GLN A 305 -34.15 24.89 16.64
CA GLN A 305 -35.57 24.78 17.01
C GLN A 305 -36.17 26.20 16.99
N GLY A 306 -36.80 26.58 15.87
CA GLY A 306 -37.55 27.83 15.70
C GLY A 306 -36.79 28.99 15.05
N SER A 307 -37.46 29.84 14.26
CA SER A 307 -36.82 30.91 13.46
C SER A 307 -35.98 31.89 14.29
N PRO A 308 -34.75 32.24 13.86
CA PRO A 308 -33.91 33.20 14.56
C PRO A 308 -34.38 34.62 14.23
N ASN A 309 -35.28 35.17 15.03
CA ASN A 309 -35.54 36.61 15.04
C ASN A 309 -34.97 37.19 16.32
N LEU A 310 -33.73 37.70 16.25
CA LEU A 310 -33.31 38.73 17.19
C LEU A 310 -34.01 40.02 16.76
N ALA A 311 -34.88 40.58 17.61
CA ALA A 311 -35.64 41.79 17.28
C ALA A 311 -34.78 43.06 17.28
N ARG A 312 -33.50 42.95 17.69
CA ARG A 312 -32.61 44.06 17.99
C ARG A 312 -31.44 44.12 17.00
N GLU A 313 -31.25 45.28 16.40
CA GLU A 313 -30.03 45.59 15.63
C GLU A 313 -28.92 46.06 16.57
N TYR A 314 -27.72 45.47 16.42
CA TYR A 314 -26.57 45.74 17.26
C TYR A 314 -25.54 46.68 16.60
N SER A 315 -25.97 47.81 16.03
CA SER A 315 -25.02 48.77 15.42
C SER A 315 -24.07 49.38 16.47
N PRO A 316 -22.73 49.45 16.24
CA PRO A 316 -22.00 49.23 14.98
C PRO A 316 -21.51 47.80 14.71
N ILE A 317 -21.81 46.84 15.58
CA ILE A 317 -21.28 45.46 15.55
C ILE A 317 -22.20 44.57 14.69
N ARG A 318 -21.64 43.87 13.71
CA ARG A 318 -22.43 42.96 12.88
C ARG A 318 -22.57 41.60 13.58
N VAL A 319 -23.79 41.27 13.98
CA VAL A 319 -24.12 39.99 14.61
C VAL A 319 -24.72 39.06 13.56
N HIS A 320 -24.09 37.91 13.37
CA HIS A 320 -24.49 36.88 12.43
C HIS A 320 -24.96 35.64 13.18
N ILE A 321 -26.18 35.17 12.89
CA ILE A 321 -26.67 33.89 13.40
C ILE A 321 -26.67 32.90 12.26
N TYR A 322 -25.93 31.81 12.41
CA TYR A 322 -25.91 30.74 11.43
C TYR A 322 -26.11 29.39 12.10
N THR A 323 -26.82 28.50 11.43
CA THR A 323 -26.82 27.08 11.78
C THR A 323 -25.66 26.35 11.14
N GLU A 324 -25.36 25.16 11.65
CA GLU A 324 -24.49 24.19 10.98
C GLU A 324 -24.87 24.02 9.50
N GLN A 325 -26.16 23.80 9.22
CA GLN A 325 -26.64 23.64 7.84
C GLN A 325 -26.39 24.90 6.99
N SER A 326 -26.69 26.09 7.52
CA SER A 326 -26.48 27.34 6.80
C SER A 326 -24.99 27.65 6.57
N LEU A 327 -24.11 27.27 7.51
CA LEU A 327 -22.66 27.39 7.32
C LEU A 327 -22.18 26.42 6.24
N LEU A 328 -22.62 25.16 6.28
CA LEU A 328 -22.29 24.13 5.28
C LEU A 328 -22.74 24.54 3.87
N GLU A 329 -23.87 25.21 3.72
CA GLU A 329 -24.34 25.68 2.42
C GLU A 329 -23.52 26.85 1.85
N ARG A 330 -22.74 27.54 2.70
CA ARG A 330 -21.92 28.71 2.33
C ARG A 330 -20.45 28.40 2.08
N ILE A 331 -19.94 27.25 2.54
CA ILE A 331 -18.51 26.92 2.43
C ILE A 331 -18.05 26.59 1.00
N VAL A 332 -18.96 26.21 0.10
CA VAL A 332 -18.60 25.83 -1.28
C VAL A 332 -19.62 26.38 -2.28
N ASN A 333 -19.14 27.09 -3.29
CA ASN A 333 -19.95 27.55 -4.42
C ASN A 333 -19.86 26.56 -5.59
N PHE A 334 -20.93 25.81 -5.86
CA PHE A 334 -20.96 24.80 -6.91
C PHE A 334 -21.39 25.33 -8.30
N ALA A 335 -21.47 26.65 -8.51
CA ALA A 335 -21.94 27.24 -9.78
C ALA A 335 -21.13 26.76 -10.99
N ASP A 336 -19.80 26.90 -10.96
CA ASP A 336 -18.94 26.48 -12.08
C ASP A 336 -19.03 24.97 -12.35
N TYR A 337 -19.19 24.17 -11.29
CA TYR A 337 -19.38 22.73 -11.42
C TYR A 337 -20.73 22.38 -12.07
N ARG A 338 -21.81 23.05 -11.66
CA ARG A 338 -23.14 22.90 -12.24
C ARG A 338 -23.14 23.28 -13.73
N ASP A 339 -22.52 24.40 -14.08
CA ASP A 339 -22.42 24.87 -15.46
C ASP A 339 -21.61 23.89 -16.32
N TYR A 340 -20.54 23.33 -15.77
CA TYR A 340 -19.77 22.28 -16.44
C TYR A 340 -20.61 21.03 -16.73
N ILE A 341 -21.41 20.56 -15.77
CA ILE A 341 -22.28 19.39 -15.96
C ILE A 341 -23.39 19.69 -16.97
N ASN A 342 -24.02 20.88 -16.90
CA ASN A 342 -25.04 21.31 -17.85
C ASN A 342 -24.50 21.33 -19.28
N ARG A 343 -23.31 21.91 -19.48
CA ARG A 343 -22.63 21.93 -20.79
C ARG A 343 -22.41 20.53 -21.35
N ARG A 344 -21.97 19.57 -20.53
CA ARG A 344 -21.73 18.19 -20.96
C ARG A 344 -23.00 17.48 -21.46
N ILE A 345 -24.16 17.83 -20.92
CA ILE A 345 -25.43 17.22 -21.28
C ILE A 345 -26.09 17.93 -22.47
N MET A 346 -26.11 19.27 -22.45
CA MET A 346 -26.89 20.11 -23.37
C MET A 346 -26.11 20.64 -24.57
N GLU A 347 -24.79 20.77 -24.48
CA GLU A 347 -24.00 21.48 -25.52
C GLU A 347 -23.01 20.54 -26.23
N VAL A 348 -22.47 19.54 -25.53
CA VAL A 348 -21.52 18.59 -26.11
C VAL A 348 -22.25 17.62 -27.03
N LYS A 349 -21.93 17.69 -28.32
CA LYS A 349 -22.48 16.82 -29.36
C LYS A 349 -21.83 15.44 -29.33
N LEU A 350 -22.62 14.42 -29.61
CA LEU A 350 -22.13 13.06 -29.80
C LEU A 350 -21.27 12.96 -31.07
N PRO A 351 -20.27 12.05 -31.10
CA PRO A 351 -19.46 11.84 -32.29
C PRO A 351 -20.33 11.61 -33.52
N GLU A 352 -20.00 12.30 -34.61
CA GLU A 352 -20.69 12.18 -35.91
C GLU A 352 -22.18 12.55 -35.89
N SER A 353 -22.65 13.27 -34.88
CA SER A 353 -24.05 13.66 -34.73
C SER A 353 -24.22 15.14 -34.35
N HIS A 354 -25.42 15.68 -34.58
CA HIS A 354 -25.84 16.98 -34.05
C HIS A 354 -26.58 16.86 -32.71
N LEU A 355 -26.88 15.64 -32.29
CA LEU A 355 -27.60 15.33 -31.06
C LEU A 355 -26.68 15.39 -29.84
N THR A 356 -27.26 15.74 -28.72
CA THR A 356 -26.65 15.81 -27.40
C THR A 356 -27.05 14.60 -26.55
N ILE A 357 -26.52 14.49 -25.33
CA ILE A 357 -26.96 13.44 -24.41
C ILE A 357 -28.43 13.64 -24.03
N GLU A 358 -28.86 14.88 -23.82
CA GLU A 358 -30.26 15.20 -23.50
C GLU A 358 -31.23 14.66 -24.55
N ASP A 359 -30.88 14.77 -25.83
CA ASP A 359 -31.74 14.35 -26.95
C ASP A 359 -31.92 12.83 -27.04
N VAL A 360 -30.91 12.05 -26.64
CA VAL A 360 -30.87 10.59 -26.88
C VAL A 360 -31.01 9.77 -25.60
N TYR A 361 -31.01 10.41 -24.43
CA TYR A 361 -30.99 9.71 -23.17
C TYR A 361 -32.27 8.89 -22.96
N VAL A 362 -32.08 7.60 -22.69
CA VAL A 362 -33.14 6.67 -22.30
C VAL A 362 -32.87 6.19 -20.89
N ARG A 363 -33.94 6.05 -20.10
CA ARG A 363 -33.83 5.58 -18.71
C ARG A 363 -33.20 4.18 -18.67
N PRO A 364 -32.17 3.97 -17.84
CA PRO A 364 -31.50 2.69 -17.72
C PRO A 364 -32.33 1.70 -16.89
N TYR A 365 -32.40 0.47 -17.37
CA TYR A 365 -33.01 -0.66 -16.67
C TYR A 365 -31.94 -1.69 -16.35
N GLY A 366 -32.07 -2.35 -15.20
CA GLY A 366 -31.13 -3.37 -14.75
C GLY A 366 -31.72 -4.25 -13.67
N GLN A 367 -30.87 -5.01 -13.00
CA GLN A 367 -31.28 -5.96 -11.97
C GLN A 367 -30.44 -5.76 -10.71
N VAL A 368 -31.09 -5.92 -9.55
CA VAL A 368 -30.40 -5.92 -8.26
C VAL A 368 -29.91 -7.34 -7.98
N LEU A 369 -28.58 -7.52 -7.90
CA LEU A 369 -27.98 -8.82 -7.61
C LEU A 369 -28.46 -9.34 -6.24
N GLY A 370 -28.93 -10.59 -6.20
CA GLY A 370 -29.47 -11.22 -5.00
C GLY A 370 -30.99 -11.04 -4.81
N SER A 371 -31.65 -10.25 -5.64
CA SER A 371 -33.12 -10.20 -5.72
C SER A 371 -33.64 -11.21 -6.75
N THR A 372 -34.65 -11.99 -6.39
CA THR A 372 -35.08 -13.18 -7.16
C THR A 372 -35.87 -12.90 -8.44
N ASN A 373 -36.35 -11.68 -8.70
CA ASN A 373 -36.91 -11.28 -10.01
C ASN A 373 -37.52 -9.87 -9.95
N GLN A 374 -36.81 -8.87 -10.45
CA GLN A 374 -37.44 -7.72 -11.10
C GLN A 374 -36.38 -6.88 -11.81
N ASP A 375 -36.56 -6.70 -13.13
CA ASP A 375 -35.95 -5.58 -13.81
C ASP A 375 -36.44 -4.30 -13.12
N CYS A 376 -35.51 -3.45 -12.69
CA CYS A 376 -35.81 -2.19 -12.03
C CYS A 376 -35.32 -1.01 -12.87
N ASP A 377 -36.07 0.08 -12.83
CA ASP A 377 -35.59 1.39 -13.26
C ASP A 377 -34.45 1.82 -12.31
N ILE A 378 -33.23 1.87 -12.85
CA ILE A 378 -32.02 2.12 -12.05
C ILE A 378 -32.07 3.54 -11.46
N GLU A 379 -32.67 4.51 -12.14
CA GLU A 379 -32.78 5.87 -11.59
C GLU A 379 -33.70 5.90 -10.37
N ASN A 380 -34.86 5.24 -10.44
CA ASN A 380 -35.78 5.18 -9.30
C ASN A 380 -35.15 4.43 -8.13
N TYR A 381 -34.40 3.36 -8.41
CA TYR A 381 -33.66 2.64 -7.38
C TYR A 381 -32.62 3.55 -6.69
N LEU A 382 -31.82 4.30 -7.47
CA LEU A 382 -30.83 5.22 -6.92
C LEU A 382 -31.47 6.35 -6.12
N ARG A 383 -32.64 6.84 -6.53
CA ARG A 383 -33.40 7.85 -5.77
C ARG A 383 -33.90 7.31 -4.44
N ALA A 384 -34.50 6.13 -4.43
CA ALA A 384 -34.92 5.47 -3.20
C ALA A 384 -33.72 5.25 -2.27
N TRP A 385 -32.59 4.78 -2.81
CA TRP A 385 -31.34 4.60 -2.06
C TRP A 385 -30.79 5.93 -1.49
N LEU A 386 -30.93 7.06 -2.19
CA LEU A 386 -30.49 8.37 -1.68
C LEU A 386 -31.28 8.84 -0.46
N GLU A 387 -32.55 8.42 -0.34
CA GLU A 387 -33.41 8.72 0.81
C GLU A 387 -33.11 7.81 2.01
N GLU A 388 -32.43 6.68 1.81
CA GLU A 388 -32.04 5.79 2.89
C GLU A 388 -30.96 6.44 3.79
N HIS A 389 -31.11 6.20 5.10
CA HIS A 389 -30.09 6.50 6.11
C HIS A 389 -29.11 5.34 6.31
N SER A 390 -28.97 4.48 5.30
CA SER A 390 -28.05 3.35 5.31
C SER A 390 -26.63 3.79 4.92
N ARG A 391 -25.61 3.06 5.38
CA ARG A 391 -24.21 3.24 4.95
C ARG A 391 -23.88 2.33 3.76
N GLN A 392 -24.90 1.91 3.01
CA GLN A 392 -24.71 0.98 1.90
C GLN A 392 -24.20 1.72 0.67
N HIS A 393 -23.24 1.09 -0.01
CA HIS A 393 -22.69 1.58 -1.25
C HIS A 393 -23.38 0.89 -2.42
N VAL A 394 -23.56 1.62 -3.52
CA VAL A 394 -24.07 1.04 -4.76
C VAL A 394 -22.92 0.85 -5.75
N ALA A 395 -22.72 -0.40 -6.17
CA ALA A 395 -21.85 -0.73 -7.29
C ALA A 395 -22.71 -0.92 -8.55
N LEU A 396 -22.63 0.02 -9.49
CA LEU A 396 -23.31 -0.09 -10.78
C LEU A 396 -22.47 -0.93 -11.75
N LEU A 397 -22.91 -2.16 -12.00
CA LEU A 397 -22.24 -3.10 -12.90
C LEU A 397 -22.89 -3.11 -14.29
N GLY A 398 -22.10 -3.51 -15.29
CA GLY A 398 -22.56 -3.61 -16.68
C GLY A 398 -21.38 -3.76 -17.63
N THR A 399 -21.62 -4.30 -18.83
CA THR A 399 -20.55 -4.44 -19.84
C THR A 399 -20.12 -3.09 -20.40
N TYR A 400 -19.02 -3.07 -21.14
CA TYR A 400 -18.58 -1.89 -21.87
C TYR A 400 -19.70 -1.40 -22.80
N GLY A 401 -19.91 -0.08 -22.84
CA GLY A 401 -20.94 0.55 -23.68
C GLY A 401 -22.39 0.50 -23.18
N GLN A 402 -22.69 -0.14 -22.03
CA GLN A 402 -24.07 -0.22 -21.51
C GLN A 402 -24.61 1.06 -20.85
N GLY A 403 -23.90 2.18 -20.94
CA GLY A 403 -24.39 3.47 -20.46
C GLY A 403 -24.13 3.79 -18.98
N LYS A 404 -23.32 3.02 -18.24
CA LYS A 404 -22.97 3.29 -16.82
C LYS A 404 -22.53 4.74 -16.57
N SER A 405 -21.59 5.23 -17.37
CA SER A 405 -21.06 6.59 -17.29
C SER A 405 -22.13 7.63 -17.61
N THR A 406 -22.99 7.35 -18.59
CA THR A 406 -24.11 8.21 -18.97
C THR A 406 -25.16 8.29 -17.85
N THR A 407 -25.47 7.18 -17.18
CA THR A 407 -26.36 7.13 -16.02
C THR A 407 -25.81 7.96 -14.86
N ALA A 408 -24.51 7.81 -14.53
CA ALA A 408 -23.86 8.59 -13.49
C ALA A 408 -23.89 10.11 -13.78
N LEU A 409 -23.59 10.49 -15.03
CA LEU A 409 -23.63 11.89 -15.46
C LEU A 409 -25.06 12.45 -15.43
N MET A 410 -26.05 11.69 -15.92
CA MET A 410 -27.45 12.13 -15.94
C MET A 410 -28.04 12.24 -14.53
N LEU A 411 -27.72 11.32 -13.62
CA LEU A 411 -28.10 11.43 -12.21
C LEU A 411 -27.55 12.72 -11.60
N THR A 412 -26.28 13.01 -11.84
CA THR A 412 -25.62 14.24 -11.35
C THR A 412 -26.34 15.49 -11.89
N TYR A 413 -26.60 15.52 -13.20
CA TYR A 413 -27.32 16.62 -13.84
C TYR A 413 -28.72 16.84 -13.25
N LYS A 414 -29.51 15.76 -13.09
CA LYS A 414 -30.86 15.84 -12.53
C LYS A 414 -30.86 16.35 -11.09
N LEU A 415 -30.02 15.78 -10.23
CA LEU A 415 -29.92 16.18 -8.82
C LEU A 415 -29.48 17.63 -8.63
N LEU A 416 -28.58 18.13 -9.49
CA LEU A 416 -28.22 19.54 -9.44
C LEU A 416 -29.42 20.40 -9.86
N ASN A 417 -30.05 20.13 -11.00
CA ASN A 417 -31.06 21.02 -11.58
C ASN A 417 -32.47 20.91 -11.00
N GLU A 418 -32.80 19.83 -10.30
CA GLU A 418 -34.07 19.69 -9.55
C GLU A 418 -34.16 20.64 -8.36
N HIS A 419 -33.03 21.13 -7.87
CA HIS A 419 -32.96 22.04 -6.74
C HIS A 419 -32.48 23.44 -7.20
N PRO A 420 -33.27 24.50 -6.97
CA PRO A 420 -32.85 25.88 -7.25
C PRO A 420 -31.62 26.31 -6.44
N THR A 421 -31.45 25.68 -5.27
CA THR A 421 -30.29 25.82 -4.38
C THR A 421 -29.49 24.51 -4.37
N LEU A 422 -28.74 24.22 -3.29
CA LEU A 422 -28.03 22.95 -3.18
C LEU A 422 -28.99 21.81 -2.83
N PRO A 423 -28.90 20.64 -3.51
CA PRO A 423 -29.64 19.46 -3.11
C PRO A 423 -29.25 19.01 -1.68
N PRO A 424 -30.09 18.18 -1.03
CA PRO A 424 -29.75 17.60 0.27
C PRO A 424 -28.40 16.87 0.27
N ARG A 425 -28.12 16.09 -0.78
CA ARG A 425 -26.81 15.50 -1.08
C ARG A 425 -26.31 16.01 -2.43
N VAL A 426 -25.23 16.79 -2.42
CA VAL A 426 -24.62 17.34 -3.64
C VAL A 426 -23.85 16.23 -4.38
N PRO A 427 -24.23 15.88 -5.62
CA PRO A 427 -23.53 14.86 -6.39
C PRO A 427 -22.17 15.36 -6.86
N LEU A 428 -21.09 14.62 -6.56
CA LEU A 428 -19.75 14.86 -7.10
C LEU A 428 -19.39 13.70 -8.04
N LEU A 429 -19.39 13.97 -9.34
CA LEU A 429 -18.93 13.03 -10.37
C LEU A 429 -17.40 13.07 -10.47
N ILE A 430 -16.74 12.03 -9.95
CA ILE A 430 -15.28 11.88 -9.89
C ILE A 430 -14.85 10.83 -10.93
N GLU A 431 -14.33 11.30 -12.06
CA GLU A 431 -13.76 10.44 -13.11
C GLU A 431 -12.37 9.93 -12.67
N LEU A 432 -12.23 8.61 -12.55
CA LEU A 432 -11.04 7.90 -12.11
C LEU A 432 -10.12 7.45 -13.24
N ARG A 433 -10.57 7.58 -14.49
CA ARG A 433 -9.83 7.17 -15.70
C ARG A 433 -8.41 7.74 -15.70
N GLY A 434 -7.41 6.87 -15.81
CA GLY A 434 -6.00 7.25 -15.82
C GLY A 434 -5.48 7.88 -14.52
N ARG A 435 -6.25 7.90 -13.43
CA ARG A 435 -5.79 8.40 -12.13
C ARG A 435 -5.16 7.29 -11.28
N ASN A 436 -4.13 7.67 -10.52
CA ASN A 436 -3.61 6.85 -9.44
C ASN A 436 -4.05 7.48 -8.11
N VAL A 437 -4.86 6.75 -7.35
CA VAL A 437 -5.34 7.14 -6.02
C VAL A 437 -4.72 6.29 -4.91
N LEU A 438 -3.77 5.40 -5.25
CA LEU A 438 -3.07 4.61 -4.26
C LEU A 438 -2.28 5.54 -3.33
N ASN A 439 -2.41 5.31 -2.03
CA ASN A 439 -1.78 6.10 -0.97
C ASN A 439 -2.27 7.56 -0.86
N LEU A 440 -3.38 7.93 -1.51
CA LEU A 440 -4.00 9.23 -1.30
C LEU A 440 -5.07 9.15 -0.22
N GLU A 441 -5.03 10.08 0.72
CA GLU A 441 -6.10 10.29 1.69
C GLU A 441 -7.36 10.86 0.99
N PRO A 442 -8.57 10.59 1.52
CA PRO A 442 -9.83 11.10 0.96
C PRO A 442 -9.83 12.61 0.66
N GLU A 443 -9.28 13.42 1.57
CA GLU A 443 -9.17 14.88 1.40
C GLU A 443 -8.29 15.25 0.19
N ALA A 444 -7.21 14.51 -0.07
CA ALA A 444 -6.33 14.76 -1.21
C ALA A 444 -7.02 14.43 -2.55
N ILE A 445 -7.80 13.34 -2.59
CA ILE A 445 -8.60 12.96 -3.76
C ILE A 445 -9.64 14.05 -4.06
N LEU A 446 -10.38 14.49 -3.03
CA LEU A 446 -11.34 15.59 -3.16
C LEU A 446 -10.65 16.88 -3.57
N GLY A 447 -9.50 17.23 -2.99
CA GLY A 447 -8.74 18.43 -3.33
C GLY A 447 -8.28 18.47 -4.80
N GLN A 448 -7.77 17.35 -5.33
CA GLN A 448 -7.40 17.26 -6.74
C GLN A 448 -8.59 17.41 -7.69
N TRP A 449 -9.75 16.88 -7.30
CA TRP A 449 -10.99 17.05 -8.04
C TRP A 449 -11.50 18.50 -7.95
N ALA A 450 -11.51 19.08 -6.75
CA ALA A 450 -11.99 20.40 -6.39
C ALA A 450 -11.26 21.52 -7.15
N ALA A 451 -9.94 21.38 -7.30
CA ALA A 451 -9.08 22.38 -7.93
C ALA A 451 -9.51 22.74 -9.36
N ARG A 452 -10.12 21.80 -10.09
CA ARG A 452 -10.60 22.01 -11.47
C ARG A 452 -11.76 22.99 -11.57
N TYR A 453 -12.47 23.18 -10.46
CA TYR A 453 -13.67 24.02 -10.33
C TYR A 453 -13.44 25.18 -9.35
N GLY A 454 -12.18 25.46 -8.97
CA GLY A 454 -11.86 26.51 -7.99
C GLY A 454 -12.38 26.23 -6.57
N LEU A 455 -12.70 24.97 -6.24
CA LEU A 455 -13.29 24.59 -4.96
C LEU A 455 -12.21 24.23 -3.94
N ASN A 456 -12.54 24.38 -2.65
CA ASN A 456 -11.66 24.02 -1.55
C ASN A 456 -11.87 22.54 -1.15
N GLY A 457 -10.84 21.71 -1.28
CA GLY A 457 -10.90 20.27 -0.92
C GLY A 457 -11.27 20.02 0.55
N LYS A 458 -10.77 20.84 1.49
CA LYS A 458 -11.11 20.75 2.91
C LYS A 458 -12.59 21.06 3.16
N ALA A 459 -13.15 22.04 2.44
CA ALA A 459 -14.57 22.35 2.51
C ALA A 459 -15.43 21.20 1.97
N LEU A 460 -15.04 20.57 0.86
CA LEU A 460 -15.70 19.36 0.38
C LEU A 460 -15.61 18.21 1.39
N MET A 461 -14.47 18.04 2.06
CA MET A 461 -14.33 17.03 3.12
C MET A 461 -15.31 17.28 4.28
N ARG A 462 -15.48 18.54 4.71
CA ARG A 462 -16.49 18.89 5.72
C ARG A 462 -17.92 18.62 5.27
N LEU A 463 -18.23 18.84 3.99
CA LEU A 463 -19.54 18.44 3.43
C LEU A 463 -19.71 16.93 3.41
N HIS A 464 -18.65 16.17 3.11
CA HIS A 464 -18.65 14.70 3.13
C HIS A 464 -18.93 14.18 4.54
N GLU A 465 -18.20 14.68 5.53
CA GLU A 465 -18.37 14.34 6.95
C GLU A 465 -19.76 14.66 7.49
N ALA A 466 -20.40 15.71 6.95
CA ALA A 466 -21.76 16.09 7.31
C ALA A 466 -22.85 15.28 6.55
N GLY A 467 -22.47 14.30 5.73
CA GLY A 467 -23.39 13.51 4.91
C GLY A 467 -24.08 14.32 3.80
N ARG A 468 -23.51 15.47 3.41
CA ARG A 468 -24.06 16.41 2.41
C ARG A 468 -23.55 16.14 0.99
N LEU A 469 -22.67 15.16 0.79
CA LEU A 469 -22.18 14.78 -0.54
C LEU A 469 -22.67 13.40 -0.97
N LEU A 470 -22.92 13.28 -2.27
CA LEU A 470 -23.03 12.00 -2.96
C LEU A 470 -21.77 11.85 -3.82
N LEU A 471 -20.87 10.93 -3.45
CA LEU A 471 -19.65 10.68 -4.23
C LEU A 471 -19.93 9.62 -5.30
N ILE A 472 -19.71 9.97 -6.57
CA ILE A 472 -19.90 9.08 -7.71
C ILE A 472 -18.55 8.84 -8.37
N PHE A 473 -17.99 7.64 -8.16
CA PHE A 473 -16.73 7.23 -8.74
C PHE A 473 -16.96 6.55 -10.10
N GLU A 474 -16.48 7.17 -11.18
CA GLU A 474 -16.66 6.70 -12.56
C GLU A 474 -15.35 6.18 -13.15
N GLY A 475 -15.41 5.10 -13.94
CA GLY A 475 -14.24 4.57 -14.65
C GLY A 475 -13.26 3.79 -13.76
N PHE A 476 -13.78 3.05 -12.77
CA PHE A 476 -12.96 2.24 -11.85
C PHE A 476 -12.13 1.17 -12.58
N ASP A 477 -12.61 0.60 -13.68
CA ASP A 477 -11.91 -0.38 -14.51
C ASP A 477 -10.86 0.25 -15.44
N GLU A 478 -10.88 1.58 -15.59
CA GLU A 478 -9.98 2.35 -16.45
C GLU A 478 -8.93 3.16 -15.66
N MET A 479 -8.73 2.84 -14.37
CA MET A 479 -7.68 3.48 -13.57
C MET A 479 -6.28 3.09 -14.04
N ALA A 480 -5.29 3.93 -13.73
CA ALA A 480 -3.91 3.64 -14.09
C ALA A 480 -3.41 2.39 -13.36
N GLN A 481 -2.66 1.53 -14.07
CA GLN A 481 -1.95 0.37 -13.48
C GLN A 481 -2.85 -0.73 -12.88
N LEU A 482 -4.04 -0.96 -13.45
CA LEU A 482 -4.90 -2.10 -13.09
C LEU A 482 -4.43 -3.41 -13.75
N SER A 483 -3.18 -3.81 -13.50
CA SER A 483 -2.59 -5.02 -14.10
C SER A 483 -3.02 -6.32 -13.40
N ASN A 484 -3.30 -6.29 -12.09
CA ASN A 484 -3.64 -7.49 -11.32
C ASN A 484 -4.83 -7.28 -10.34
N LEU A 485 -5.32 -8.39 -9.77
CA LEU A 485 -6.47 -8.40 -8.85
C LEU A 485 -6.16 -7.68 -7.53
N GLU A 486 -4.94 -7.80 -7.02
CA GLU A 486 -4.48 -7.17 -5.78
C GLU A 486 -4.50 -5.63 -5.88
N MET A 487 -4.06 -5.09 -7.02
CA MET A 487 -4.14 -3.66 -7.29
C MET A 487 -5.60 -3.21 -7.32
N ARG A 488 -6.49 -3.92 -8.01
CA ARG A 488 -7.93 -3.60 -8.01
C ARG A 488 -8.52 -3.59 -6.61
N ARG A 489 -8.18 -4.58 -5.78
CA ARG A 489 -8.61 -4.61 -4.36
C ARG A 489 -8.09 -3.42 -3.58
N SER A 490 -6.83 -3.05 -3.77
CA SER A 490 -6.20 -1.91 -3.09
C SER A 490 -6.83 -0.57 -3.51
N TYR A 491 -7.10 -0.38 -4.80
CA TYR A 491 -7.85 0.76 -5.33
C TYR A 491 -9.26 0.83 -4.74
N PHE A 492 -9.95 -0.31 -4.68
CA PHE A 492 -11.28 -0.37 -4.08
C PHE A 492 -11.25 -0.02 -2.59
N LYS A 493 -10.27 -0.53 -1.83
CA LYS A 493 -10.06 -0.17 -0.41
C LYS A 493 -9.83 1.33 -0.23
N ALA A 494 -9.01 1.95 -1.07
CA ALA A 494 -8.77 3.40 -1.02
C ALA A 494 -10.06 4.21 -1.23
N LEU A 495 -10.93 3.79 -2.14
CA LEU A 495 -12.25 4.42 -2.32
C LEU A 495 -13.20 4.11 -1.16
N TRP A 496 -13.07 2.94 -0.53
CA TRP A 496 -13.86 2.53 0.62
C TRP A 496 -13.54 3.35 1.88
N GLU A 497 -12.36 3.99 1.98
CA GLU A 497 -12.03 4.88 3.10
C GLU A 497 -13.00 6.08 3.22
N PHE A 498 -13.66 6.47 2.13
CA PHE A 498 -14.73 7.48 2.19
C PHE A 498 -15.94 7.03 3.03
N ALA A 499 -16.13 5.73 3.24
CA ALA A 499 -17.24 5.18 4.04
C ALA A 499 -17.06 5.35 5.56
N ARG A 500 -15.92 5.89 6.01
CA ARG A 500 -15.59 6.01 7.45
C ARG A 500 -16.32 7.15 8.16
N TYR A 501 -16.85 8.08 7.38
CA TYR A 501 -17.57 9.28 7.79
C TYR A 501 -19.05 9.06 7.49
#